data_AF-A0A0F9B137-F1
#
_entry.id   AF-A0A0F9B137-F1
#
_cell.length_a   1.000
_cell.length_b   1.000
_cell.length_c   1.000
_cell.angle_alpha   90.00
_cell.angle_beta   90.00
_cell.angle_gamma   90.00
#
_symmetry.space_group_name_H-M   'P 1'
#
loop_
_entity.id
_entity.type
_entity.pdbx_description
1 polymer ?
#
loop_
_entity_poly.entity_id
_entity_poly.type
_entity_poly.pdbx_seq_one_letter_code
_entity_poly.pdbx_strand_id
1 'polypeptide(L)' 'MKVRTDDNWSVLYRDGEPVAAWDREECVLEIEAGLDMEDLKGIVQELMSLLHEYLSADVMPLPENPANIPYIRN' A
#
# COMPACT_ATOMS: atom_id res chain seq x y z
N MET A 1 -6.37 -1.20 9.90
CA MET A 1 -7.44 -1.63 8.98
C MET A 1 -7.38 -3.16 8.85
N LYS A 2 -8.17 -3.80 7.98
CA LYS A 2 -7.96 -5.22 7.64
C LYS A 2 -7.65 -5.35 6.16
N VAL A 3 -6.59 -6.10 5.83
CA VAL A 3 -6.23 -6.40 4.45
C VAL A 3 -6.72 -7.80 4.10
N ARG A 4 -7.32 -7.96 2.93
CA ARG A 4 -7.56 -9.26 2.33
C ARG A 4 -6.88 -9.29 0.96
N THR A 5 -6.08 -10.31 0.76
CA THR A 5 -5.34 -10.53 -0.48
C THR A 5 -5.81 -11.83 -1.12
N ASP A 6 -6.03 -11.80 -2.43
CA ASP A 6 -6.17 -12.97 -3.29
C ASP A 6 -5.05 -12.96 -4.36
N ASP A 7 -5.22 -13.75 -5.42
CA ASP A 7 -4.20 -13.93 -6.45
C ASP A 7 -3.85 -12.63 -7.19
N ASN A 8 -4.85 -11.75 -7.41
CA ASN A 8 -4.68 -10.55 -8.24
C ASN A 8 -4.90 -9.25 -7.45
N TRP A 9 -5.70 -9.28 -6.39
CA TRP A 9 -6.14 -8.10 -5.66
C TRP A 9 -5.67 -8.09 -4.21
N SER A 10 -5.41 -6.89 -3.70
CA SER A 10 -5.27 -6.63 -2.27
C SER A 10 -6.26 -5.52 -1.88
N VAL A 11 -7.24 -5.86 -1.05
CA VAL A 11 -8.34 -4.97 -0.67
C VAL A 11 -8.23 -4.61 0.81
N LEU A 12 -8.28 -3.30 1.10
CA LEU A 12 -8.26 -2.74 2.44
C LEU A 12 -9.68 -2.46 2.90
N TYR A 13 -10.01 -2.92 4.10
CA TYR A 13 -11.30 -2.74 4.73
C TYR A 13 -11.20 -1.93 6.02
N ARG A 14 -12.15 -1.01 6.21
CA ARG A 14 -12.41 -0.29 7.47
C ARG A 14 -13.85 -0.57 7.88
N ASP A 15 -14.06 -1.03 9.11
CA ASP A 15 -15.40 -1.33 9.65
C ASP A 15 -16.27 -2.25 8.78
N GLY A 16 -15.62 -3.11 7.98
CA GLY A 16 -16.29 -4.04 7.06
C GLY A 16 -16.53 -3.50 5.66
N GLU A 17 -16.28 -2.22 5.41
CA GLU A 17 -16.42 -1.59 4.10
C GLU A 17 -15.06 -1.51 3.37
N PRO A 18 -15.01 -1.79 2.05
CA PRO A 18 -13.81 -1.62 1.27
C PRO A 18 -13.51 -0.14 1.07
N VAL A 19 -12.26 0.27 1.34
CA VAL A 19 -11.84 1.67 1.22
C VAL A 19 -10.73 1.88 0.19
N ALA A 20 -9.98 0.83 -0.13
CA ALA A 20 -9.01 0.82 -1.22
C ALA A 20 -8.81 -0.60 -1.76
N ALA A 21 -8.49 -0.71 -3.05
CA ALA A 21 -8.16 -1.96 -3.71
C ALA A 21 -6.97 -1.76 -4.64
N TRP A 22 -5.99 -2.64 -4.55
CA TRP A 22 -4.81 -2.66 -5.41
C TRP A 22 -4.82 -3.88 -6.32
N ASP A 23 -4.81 -3.65 -7.64
CA ASP A 23 -4.58 -4.65 -8.67
C ASP A 23 -3.08 -4.81 -8.92
N ARG A 24 -2.57 -6.02 -8.70
CA ARG A 24 -1.14 -6.33 -8.87
C ARG A 24 -0.73 -6.47 -10.34
N GLU A 25 -1.62 -6.96 -11.19
CA GLU A 25 -1.36 -7.23 -12.60
C GLU A 25 -1.33 -5.92 -13.39
N GLU A 26 -2.36 -5.09 -13.20
CA GLU A 26 -2.52 -3.81 -13.90
C GLU A 26 -1.78 -2.66 -13.19
N CYS A 27 -1.27 -2.89 -11.97
CA CYS A 27 -0.62 -1.88 -11.13
C CYS A 27 -1.51 -0.65 -10.86
N VAL A 28 -2.82 -0.88 -10.69
CA VAL A 28 -3.82 0.17 -10.43
C VAL A 28 -4.25 0.17 -8.98
N LEU A 29 -4.31 1.35 -8.37
CA LEU A 29 -4.87 1.57 -7.03
C LEU A 29 -6.19 2.32 -7.15
N GLU A 30 -7.28 1.68 -6.72
CA GLU A 30 -8.60 2.28 -6.59
C GLU A 30 -8.84 2.67 -5.13
N ILE A 31 -9.37 3.87 -4.91
CA ILE A 31 -9.66 4.41 -3.59
C ILE A 31 -11.11 4.91 -3.59
N GLU A 32 -11.85 4.56 -2.54
CA GLU A 32 -13.26 4.96 -2.41
C GLU A 32 -13.40 6.48 -2.34
N ALA A 33 -14.48 7.00 -2.95
CA ALA A 33 -14.75 8.42 -2.92
C ALA A 33 -15.29 8.86 -1.55
N GLY A 34 -15.01 10.10 -1.15
CA GLY A 34 -15.56 10.67 0.09
C GLY A 34 -14.87 10.23 1.38
N LEU A 35 -13.71 9.58 1.29
CA LEU A 35 -12.84 9.32 2.44
C LEU A 35 -12.26 10.62 3.01
N ASP A 36 -12.07 10.65 4.32
CA ASP A 36 -11.45 11.78 5.00
C ASP A 36 -9.92 11.66 5.07
N MET A 37 -9.28 12.67 5.66
CA MET A 37 -7.81 12.71 5.78
C MET A 37 -7.26 11.61 6.71
N GLU A 38 -8.02 11.16 7.70
CA GLU A 38 -7.62 10.09 8.61
C GLU A 38 -7.64 8.74 7.89
N ASP A 39 -8.65 8.54 7.04
CA ASP A 39 -8.78 7.36 6.18
C ASP A 39 -7.63 7.23 5.20
N LEU A 40 -7.32 8.32 4.50
CA LEU A 40 -6.22 8.34 3.54
C LEU A 40 -4.88 8.04 4.22
N LYS A 41 -4.64 8.54 5.43
CA LYS A 41 -3.44 8.21 6.21
C LYS A 41 -3.39 6.73 6.58
N GLY A 42 -4.51 6.16 7.01
CA GLY A 42 -4.61 4.73 7.32
C GLY A 42 -4.32 3.87 6.09
N ILE A 43 -4.90 4.20 4.94
CA ILE A 43 -4.65 3.49 3.68
C ILE A 43 -3.17 3.54 3.29
N VAL A 44 -2.56 4.73 3.30
CA VAL A 44 -1.13 4.89 2.96
C VAL A 44 -0.25 4.08 3.92
N GLN A 45 -0.55 4.09 5.21
CA GLN A 45 0.22 3.34 6.20
C GLN A 45 0.18 1.83 5.92
N GLU A 46 -1.00 1.28 5.64
CA GLU A 46 -1.18 -0.14 5.34
C GLU A 46 -0.51 -0.52 4.01
N LEU A 47 -0.63 0.31 2.96
CA LEU A 47 0.06 0.08 1.68
C LEU A 47 1.58 0.07 1.85
N MET A 48 2.14 0.98 2.66
CA MET A 48 3.57 1.00 2.97
C MET A 48 4.00 -0.24 3.77
N SER A 49 3.17 -0.73 4.69
CA SER A 49 3.41 -1.98 5.39
C SER A 49 3.41 -3.19 4.44
N LEU A 50 2.45 -3.29 3.53
CA LEU A 50 2.41 -4.35 2.51
C LEU A 50 3.62 -4.30 1.58
N LEU A 51 4.03 -3.10 1.16
CA LEU A 51 5.24 -2.90 0.37
C LEU A 51 6.48 -3.35 1.15
N HIS A 52 6.57 -2.99 2.44
CA HIS A 52 7.68 -3.41 3.29
C HIS A 52 7.72 -4.93 3.46
N GLU A 53 6.58 -5.58 3.70
CA GLU A 53 6.49 -7.05 3.80
C GLU A 53 6.93 -7.72 2.49
N TYR A 54 6.47 -7.21 1.34
CA TYR A 54 6.88 -7.70 0.02
C TYR A 54 8.40 -7.56 -0.20
N LEU A 55 8.96 -6.36 0.05
CA LEU A 55 10.39 -6.08 -0.08
C LEU A 55 11.26 -6.82 0.96
N SER A 56 10.68 -7.21 2.10
CA SER A 56 11.40 -7.95 3.14
C SER A 56 11.37 -9.46 2.89
N ALA A 57 10.33 -9.97 2.21
CA ALA A 57 10.22 -11.37 1.80
C ALA A 57 11.23 -11.71 0.68
N ASP A 58 11.44 -10.78 -0.26
CA ASP A 58 12.53 -10.84 -1.24
C ASP A 58 13.68 -9.98 -0.76
N VAL A 59 14.58 -10.56 0.05
CA VAL A 59 15.75 -9.92 0.68
C VAL A 59 16.39 -8.83 -0.19
N MET A 60 15.89 -7.60 -0.07
CA MET A 60 16.54 -6.41 -0.63
C MET A 60 17.27 -5.76 0.53
N PRO A 61 18.61 -5.87 0.62
CA PRO A 61 19.34 -5.16 1.65
C PRO A 61 19.04 -3.67 1.49
N LEU A 62 18.50 -3.05 2.53
CA LEU A 62 18.35 -1.60 2.57
C LEU A 62 19.73 -1.00 2.28
N PRO A 63 19.84 -0.04 1.34
CA PRO A 63 21.09 0.67 1.16
C PRO A 63 21.44 1.34 2.50
N GLU A 64 22.70 1.22 2.93
CA GLU A 64 23.20 1.72 4.22
C GLU A 64 22.94 3.22 4.44
N ASN A 65 22.57 3.95 3.38
CA ASN A 65 22.24 5.36 3.41
C ASN A 65 20.80 5.63 2.93
N PRO A 66 19.89 6.10 3.82
CA PRO A 66 18.51 6.47 3.49
C PRO A 66 18.37 7.57 2.43
N ALA A 67 19.42 8.37 2.18
CA ALA A 67 19.41 9.43 1.16
C ALA A 67 19.46 8.93 -0.29
N ASN A 68 19.68 7.63 -0.51
CA ASN A 68 19.77 7.03 -1.84
C ASN A 68 18.44 6.51 -2.39
N ILE A 69 17.33 6.69 -1.68
CA ILE A 69 16.01 6.43 -2.25
C ILE A 69 15.72 7.59 -3.23
N PRO A 70 15.66 7.36 -4.56
CA PRO A 70 15.47 8.45 -5.51
C PRO A 70 14.07 9.03 -5.33
N TYR A 71 13.99 10.16 -4.63
CA TYR A 71 12.80 11.00 -4.56
C TYR A 71 12.68 11.75 -5.89
N ILE A 72 11.92 11.22 -6.84
CA ILE A 72 11.54 11.95 -8.04
C ILE A 72 10.38 12.88 -7.69
N ARG A 73 10.64 14.19 -7.62
CA ARG A 73 9.60 15.22 -7.62
C ARG A 73 9.24 15.51 -9.09
N ASN A 74 8.02 15.21 -9.50
CA ASN A 74 7.39 15.84 -10.66
C ASN A 74 6.80 17.18 -10.25
#